data_AF-A0ABD2MPN5-F1
#
_entry.id   AF-A0ABD2MPN5-F1
#
_cell.length_a   1.000
_cell.length_b   1.000
_cell.length_c   1.000
_cell.angle_alpha   90.00
_cell.angle_beta   90.00
_cell.angle_gamma   90.00
#
_symmetry.space_group_name_H-M   'P 1'
#
loop_
_entity.id
_entity.type
_entity.pdbx_description
1 polymer ?
#
loop_
_entity_poly.entity_id
_entity_poly.type
_entity_poly.pdbx_seq_one_letter_code
_entity_poly.pdbx_strand_id
1 'polypeptide(L)'
;DLNIDILSKGHQKQEYLNLMSKYGYISLINNPTRVTPTTATCLDHVFIRSVGFLEEGTISFIYMSKVTDHYAVGIQTVFGLRKASPSKQDKWTRKSINYKALKKLLRIEDRRFLKHI
;
A
#
# COMPACT_ATOMS: atom_id res chain seq x y z
N ASP A 1 23.52 -1.97 -7.26
CA ASP A 1 23.98 -1.24 -6.07
C ASP A 1 24.58 0.07 -6.55
N LEU A 2 24.10 1.22 -6.04
CA LEU A 2 24.53 2.54 -6.53
C LEU A 2 25.72 3.10 -5.74
N ASN A 3 26.02 2.56 -4.55
CA ASN A 3 27.11 3.01 -3.66
C ASN A 3 27.28 4.54 -3.57
N ILE A 4 26.17 5.27 -3.49
CA ILE A 4 26.15 6.72 -3.31
C ILE A 4 25.83 6.97 -1.84
N ASP A 5 26.69 7.67 -1.11
CA ASP A 5 26.39 8.09 0.26
C ASP A 5 25.67 9.44 0.26
N ILE A 6 24.37 9.44 0.56
CA ILE A 6 23.57 10.69 0.61
C ILE A 6 23.87 11.56 1.84
N LEU A 7 24.58 11.03 2.85
CA LEU A 7 25.07 11.81 4.00
C LEU A 7 26.41 12.50 3.73
N SER A 8 27.15 12.06 2.69
CA SER A 8 28.43 12.66 2.30
C SER A 8 28.30 14.15 1.97
N LYS A 9 29.40 14.91 1.89
CA LYS A 9 29.38 16.32 1.43
C LYS A 9 29.74 16.48 -0.05
N GLY A 10 29.77 15.38 -0.82
CA GLY A 10 30.26 15.37 -2.19
C GLY A 10 29.27 15.93 -3.22
N HIS A 11 29.79 16.38 -4.36
CA HIS A 11 28.96 16.85 -5.49
C HIS A 11 28.05 15.74 -6.04
N GLN A 12 28.55 14.51 -6.11
CA GLN A 12 27.84 13.34 -6.62
C GLN A 12 26.51 13.10 -5.91
N LYS A 13 26.47 13.28 -4.57
CA LYS A 13 25.20 13.14 -3.82
C LYS A 13 24.19 14.21 -4.20
N GLN A 14 24.66 15.43 -4.49
CA GLN A 14 23.79 16.55 -4.83
C GLN A 14 23.20 16.36 -6.21
N GLU A 15 24.01 15.94 -7.18
CA GLU A 15 23.54 15.59 -8.53
C GLU A 15 22.50 14.48 -8.48
N TYR A 16 22.77 13.43 -7.67
CA TYR A 16 21.85 12.32 -7.49
C TYR A 16 20.51 12.77 -6.90
N LEU A 17 20.53 13.52 -5.78
CA LEU A 17 19.30 14.02 -5.14
C LEU A 17 18.54 15.01 -6.04
N ASN A 18 19.25 15.87 -6.76
CA ASN A 18 18.66 16.79 -7.73
C ASN A 18 17.99 16.03 -8.88
N LEU A 19 18.62 14.98 -9.38
CA LEU A 19 18.06 14.14 -10.44
C LEU A 19 16.76 13.47 -9.97
N MET A 20 16.77 12.87 -8.78
CA MET A 20 15.58 12.24 -8.20
C MET A 20 14.45 13.25 -7.99
N SER A 21 14.77 14.42 -7.41
CA SER A 21 13.82 15.50 -7.18
C SER A 21 13.23 16.04 -8.49
N LYS A 22 14.04 16.20 -9.53
CA LYS A 22 13.61 16.64 -10.87
C LYS A 22 12.50 15.75 -11.45
N TYR A 23 12.51 14.45 -11.14
CA TYR A 23 11.47 13.50 -11.58
C TYR A 23 10.33 13.32 -10.56
N GLY A 24 10.28 14.16 -9.53
CA GLY A 24 9.23 14.16 -8.52
C GLY A 24 9.40 13.07 -7.46
N TYR A 25 10.60 12.53 -7.27
CA TYR A 25 10.88 11.57 -6.21
C TYR A 25 11.32 12.25 -4.91
N ILE A 26 10.84 11.73 -3.79
CA ILE A 26 11.19 12.16 -2.43
C ILE A 26 11.92 11.01 -1.73
N SER A 27 13.04 11.31 -1.08
CA SER A 27 13.80 10.33 -0.28
C SER A 27 13.11 10.08 1.06
N LEU A 28 12.83 8.81 1.36
CA LEU A 28 12.23 8.39 2.63
C LEU A 28 13.25 7.89 3.66
N ILE A 29 14.46 7.56 3.25
CA ILE A 29 15.54 7.11 4.13
C ILE A 29 16.68 8.11 4.02
N ASN A 30 16.96 8.80 5.12
CA ASN A 30 17.98 9.86 5.19
C ASN A 30 18.86 9.71 6.46
N ASN A 31 18.94 8.48 6.98
CA ASN A 31 19.70 8.12 8.17
C ASN A 31 20.68 7.00 7.81
N PRO A 32 21.75 6.78 8.59
CA PRO A 32 22.75 5.76 8.28
C PRO A 32 22.12 4.37 8.11
N THR A 33 22.44 3.72 6.99
CA THR A 33 22.05 2.34 6.69
C THR A 33 23.25 1.41 6.70
N ARG A 34 24.47 1.94 6.68
CA ARG A 34 25.70 1.20 6.93
C ARG A 34 26.50 1.87 8.04
N VAL A 35 26.73 1.14 9.12
CA VAL A 35 27.43 1.63 10.31
C VAL A 35 28.57 0.67 10.64
N THR A 36 29.78 1.21 10.64
CA THR A 36 30.99 0.55 11.09
C THR A 36 31.46 1.23 12.39
N PRO A 37 32.51 0.73 13.07
CA PRO A 37 33.06 1.40 14.25
C PRO A 37 33.53 2.84 14.00
N THR A 38 33.88 3.19 12.76
CA THR A 38 34.49 4.48 12.41
C THR A 38 33.66 5.32 11.45
N THR A 39 32.62 4.75 10.81
CA THR A 39 31.84 5.43 9.78
C THR A 39 30.35 5.14 9.91
N ALA A 40 29.53 6.13 9.57
CA ALA A 40 28.09 5.98 9.42
C ALA A 40 27.67 6.62 8.08
N THR A 41 27.19 5.79 7.15
CA THR A 41 26.87 6.17 5.77
C THR A 41 25.45 5.73 5.42
N CYS A 42 24.78 6.44 4.51
CA CYS A 42 23.47 6.04 4.00
C CYS A 42 23.64 5.63 2.54
N LEU A 43 23.71 4.33 2.29
CA LEU A 43 23.93 3.74 0.96
C LEU A 43 22.66 3.11 0.39
N ASP A 44 21.73 2.72 1.26
CA ASP A 44 20.45 2.15 0.87
C ASP A 44 19.40 3.25 0.81
N HIS A 45 18.85 3.46 -0.39
CA HIS A 45 17.91 4.54 -0.61
C HIS A 45 16.52 4.03 -0.90
N VAL A 46 15.54 4.68 -0.30
CA VAL A 46 14.15 4.53 -0.64
C VAL A 46 13.64 5.85 -1.18
N PHE A 47 13.08 5.82 -2.38
CA PHE A 47 12.43 6.96 -2.99
C PHE A 47 11.00 6.62 -3.38
N ILE A 48 10.09 7.57 -3.17
CA ILE A 48 8.71 7.47 -3.67
C ILE A 48 8.38 8.67 -4.55
N ARG A 49 7.56 8.45 -5.57
CA ARG A 49 7.13 9.51 -6.46
C ARG A 49 5.96 10.27 -5.82
N SER A 50 6.13 11.56 -5.58
CA SER A 50 5.07 12.42 -5.07
C SER A 50 4.13 12.80 -6.22
N VAL A 51 2.96 12.15 -6.27
CA VAL A 51 1.90 12.43 -7.26
C VAL A 51 0.70 13.15 -6.65
N GLY A 52 0.96 14.07 -5.71
CA GLY A 52 -0.03 15.03 -5.21
C GLY A 52 -0.27 14.99 -3.71
N PHE A 53 -0.08 13.85 -3.06
CA PHE A 53 -0.03 13.71 -1.60
C PHE A 53 0.89 12.52 -1.31
N LEU A 54 1.76 12.61 -0.30
CA LEU A 54 2.33 11.40 0.29
C LEU A 54 1.14 10.52 0.65
N GLU A 55 1.06 9.29 0.14
CA GLU A 55 -0.05 8.40 0.48
C GLU A 55 -0.12 8.34 2.01
N GLU A 56 -1.20 8.88 2.58
CA GLU A 56 -1.44 8.85 4.02
C GLU A 56 -1.25 7.40 4.48
N GLY A 57 -0.25 7.17 5.34
CA GLY A 57 0.11 5.83 5.80
C GLY A 57 1.35 5.19 5.15
N THR A 58 2.10 5.89 4.30
CA THR A 58 3.46 5.46 3.94
C THR A 58 4.45 5.83 5.04
N ILE A 59 5.10 4.83 5.61
CA ILE A 59 6.14 4.95 6.64
C ILE A 59 7.38 4.22 6.14
N SER A 60 8.54 4.86 6.27
CA SER A 60 9.84 4.21 6.09
C SER A 60 10.50 3.95 7.44
N PHE A 61 11.31 2.91 7.52
CA PHE A 61 12.05 2.58 8.74
C PHE A 61 13.38 1.91 8.44
N ILE A 62 14.29 2.00 9.42
CA ILE A 62 15.58 1.31 9.42
C ILE A 62 15.54 0.30 10.57
N TYR A 63 15.70 -0.98 10.24
CA TYR A 63 15.83 -2.05 11.20
C TYR A 63 17.30 -2.22 11.59
N MET A 64 17.64 -1.74 12.78
CA MET A 64 18.99 -1.83 13.32
C MET A 64 19.25 -3.24 13.85
N SER A 65 20.24 -3.91 13.27
CA SER A 65 20.69 -5.24 13.68
C SER A 65 22.21 -5.23 13.86
N LYS A 66 22.72 -6.15 14.68
CA LYS A 66 24.16 -6.37 14.87
C LYS A 66 24.72 -7.53 14.04
N VAL A 67 23.89 -8.13 13.18
CA VAL A 67 24.29 -9.27 12.35
C VAL A 67 25.27 -8.85 11.24
N THR A 68 25.10 -7.64 10.69
CA THR A 68 25.94 -7.05 9.65
C THR A 68 26.20 -5.57 9.93
N ASP A 69 27.15 -4.96 9.22
CA ASP A 69 27.36 -3.52 9.20
C ASP A 69 26.27 -2.75 8.43
N HIS A 70 25.47 -3.45 7.62
CA HIS A 70 24.24 -2.93 7.01
C HIS A 70 23.01 -3.11 7.91
N TYR A 71 22.22 -2.06 8.07
CA TYR A 71 20.87 -2.08 8.60
C TYR A 71 19.87 -2.29 7.47
N ALA A 72 18.86 -3.12 7.71
CA ALA A 72 17.82 -3.35 6.72
C ALA A 72 16.91 -2.13 6.63
N VAL A 73 16.55 -1.73 5.41
CA VAL A 73 15.60 -0.65 5.15
C VAL A 73 14.24 -1.24 4.77
N GLY A 74 13.18 -0.63 5.26
CA GLY A 74 11.81 -1.09 5.02
C GLY A 74 10.85 0.06 4.75
N ILE A 75 9.75 -0.29 4.08
CA ILE A 75 8.63 0.60 3.82
C ILE A 75 7.36 -0.15 4.19
N GLN A 76 6.50 0.52 4.94
CA GLN A 76 5.12 0.16 5.09
C GLN A 76 4.31 1.17 4.28
N THR A 77 3.42 0.70 3.41
CA THR A 77 2.44 1.56 2.74
C THR A 77 1.05 0.96 2.89
N VAL A 78 0.05 1.82 2.92
CA VAL A 78 -1.36 1.43 2.89
C VAL A 78 -1.84 1.60 1.47
N PHE A 79 -2.01 0.48 0.77
CA PHE A 79 -2.73 0.50 -0.48
C PHE A 79 -4.21 0.68 -0.16
N GLY A 80 -4.72 1.90 -0.35
CA GLY A 80 -6.16 2.09 -0.43
C GLY A 80 -6.71 1.13 -1.48
N LEU A 81 -7.62 0.25 -1.09
CA LEU A 81 -8.43 -0.46 -2.07
C LEU A 81 -9.16 0.64 -2.85
N ARG A 82 -8.63 1.00 -4.02
CA ARG A 82 -9.39 1.77 -4.99
C ARG A 82 -10.67 0.96 -5.13
N LYS A 83 -11.81 1.51 -4.67
CA LYS A 83 -13.11 0.93 -5.02
C LYS A 83 -13.01 0.77 -6.52
N ALA A 84 -12.95 -0.47 -7.01
CA ALA A 84 -13.05 -0.72 -8.42
C ALA A 84 -14.27 0.09 -8.85
N SER A 85 -14.08 1.06 -9.75
CA SER A 85 -15.22 1.77 -10.31
C SER A 85 -16.19 0.67 -10.71
N PRO A 86 -17.45 0.66 -10.20
CA PRO A 86 -18.36 -0.43 -10.48
C PRO A 86 -18.30 -0.63 -11.99
N SER A 87 -17.86 -1.82 -12.40
CA SER A 87 -17.81 -2.12 -13.83
C SER A 87 -19.21 -1.83 -14.37
N LYS A 88 -19.35 -1.41 -15.63
CA LYS A 88 -20.69 -1.12 -16.20
C LYS A 88 -21.68 -2.31 -16.05
N GLN A 89 -21.19 -3.50 -15.66
CA GLN A 89 -21.96 -4.69 -15.32
C GLN A 89 -22.61 -4.71 -13.93
N ASP A 90 -22.28 -3.81 -12.99
CA ASP A 90 -22.91 -3.77 -11.64
C ASP A 90 -24.32 -3.14 -11.62
N LYS A 91 -24.90 -2.82 -12.78
CA LYS A 91 -26.22 -2.17 -12.88
C LYS A 91 -27.45 -3.09 -12.82
N TRP A 92 -27.32 -4.38 -12.47
CA TRP A 92 -28.47 -5.31 -12.54
C TRP A 92 -28.77 -6.14 -11.29
N THR A 93 -28.48 -5.65 -10.08
CA THR A 93 -29.19 -6.16 -8.89
C THR A 93 -30.57 -5.50 -8.79
N ARG A 94 -31.51 -5.90 -9.65
CA ARG A 94 -32.94 -5.66 -9.38
C ARG A 94 -33.38 -6.59 -8.26
N LYS A 95 -33.83 -6.04 -7.14
CA LYS A 95 -34.67 -6.79 -6.18
C LYS A 95 -35.99 -7.12 -6.88
N SER A 96 -36.09 -8.30 -7.49
CA SER A 96 -37.34 -8.79 -8.05
C SER A 96 -37.87 -9.95 -7.20
N ILE A 97 -39.10 -9.82 -6.72
CA ILE A 97 -39.81 -10.92 -6.10
C ILE A 97 -40.52 -11.71 -7.20
N ASN A 98 -40.23 -13.01 -7.31
CA ASN A 98 -41.00 -13.90 -8.17
C ASN A 98 -42.33 -14.23 -7.49
N TYR A 99 -43.37 -13.45 -7.79
CA TYR A 99 -44.69 -13.62 -7.19
C TYR A 99 -45.33 -14.99 -7.44
N LYS A 100 -44.94 -15.70 -8.51
CA LYS A 100 -45.43 -17.06 -8.78
C LYS A 100 -44.80 -18.07 -7.81
N ALA A 101 -43.50 -17.94 -7.56
CA ALA A 101 -42.80 -18.74 -6.55
C ALA A 101 -43.31 -18.42 -5.13
N LEU A 102 -43.49 -17.14 -4.80
CA LEU A 102 -44.02 -16.71 -3.51
C LEU A 102 -45.43 -17.27 -3.25
N LYS A 103 -46.35 -17.17 -4.23
CA LYS A 103 -47.70 -17.76 -4.12
C LYS A 103 -47.66 -19.28 -3.93
N LYS A 104 -46.69 -19.97 -4.52
CA LYS A 104 -46.52 -21.42 -4.32
C LYS A 104 -46.08 -21.73 -2.90
N LEU A 105 -45.15 -20.96 -2.33
CA LEU A 105 -44.67 -21.12 -0.96
C LEU A 105 -45.77 -20.86 0.07
N LEU A 106 -46.51 -19.76 -0.08
CA LEU A 106 -47.63 -19.43 0.81
C LEU A 106 -48.69 -20.56 0.83
N ARG A 107 -49.02 -21.12 -0.33
CA ARG A 107 -49.95 -22.28 -0.41
C ARG A 107 -49.41 -23.55 0.25
N ILE A 108 -48.08 -23.72 0.29
CA ILE A 108 -47.46 -24.86 0.97
C ILE A 108 -47.54 -24.68 2.48
N GLU A 109 -47.33 -23.47 2.99
CA GLU A 109 -47.48 -23.17 4.42
C GLU A 109 -48.93 -23.35 4.88
N ASP A 110 -49.91 -22.81 4.13
CA ASP A 110 -51.33 -22.98 4.45
C ASP A 110 -51.73 -24.48 4.54
N ARG A 111 -51.21 -25.32 3.64
CA ARG A 111 -51.46 -26.77 3.65
C ARG A 111 -50.76 -27.51 4.79
N ARG A 112 -49.67 -26.97 5.35
CA ARG A 112 -49.02 -27.54 6.53
C ARG A 112 -49.79 -27.20 7.80
N PHE A 113 -50.34 -25.98 7.88
CA PHE A 113 -51.21 -25.58 8.98
C PHE A 113 -52.51 -26.41 9.04
N LEU A 114 -53.11 -26.72 7.89
CA LEU A 114 -54.34 -27.53 7.81
C LEU A 114 -54.14 -29.03 8.08
N LYS A 115 -52.89 -29.52 8.23
CA LYS A 115 -52.59 -30.93 8.58
C LYS A 115 -52.35 -31.13 10.09
N HIS A 116 -52.43 -30.06 10.88
CA HIS A 116 -52.22 -30.07 12.33
C HIS A 116 -53.46 -29.63 13.12
N ILE A 117 -54.63 -29.62 12.47
CA ILE A 117 -55.96 -29.54 13.09
C ILE A 117 -56.66 -30.87 12.77
#